data_AF-K5Y0I8-F1
#
_entry.id   AF-K5Y0I8-F1
#
_cell.length_a   1.000
_cell.length_b   1.000
_cell.length_c   1.000
_cell.angle_alpha   90.00
_cell.angle_beta   90.00
_cell.angle_gamma   90.00
#
_symmetry.space_group_name_H-M   'P 1'
#
loop_
_entity.id
_entity.type
_entity.pdbx_description
1 polymer ?
#
loop_
_entity_poly.entity_id
_entity_poly.type
_entity_poly.pdbx_seq_one_letter_code
_entity_poly.pdbx_strand_id
1 'polypeptide(L)'
;MTPPQDMTFPSASNYPRHKEYYIPTADLHLLVRGTRFRIHSSFLEEASLYWKEQINKRSYGLRESKPLRVDESPKDFARFCWIFYNPRYDVYKTSPKQWVTVLRLATKWDCPDIRKFAISYIKSAELDAMKKIKIFKRYNVPESELLSLYVQLASRKRMLTREEFCVLDEEAKFSVTQAREMLLEAQARSFSESSDVSSSGSVSSGGISREEKSQILSDVFGWDESSDED
;
A
#
# COMPACT_ATOMS: atom_id res chain seq x y z
N MET A 1 17.96 9.57 -50.58
CA MET A 1 17.43 9.09 -49.28
C MET A 1 18.21 9.76 -48.18
N THR A 2 17.66 10.83 -47.60
CA THR A 2 18.21 11.51 -46.43
C THR A 2 17.92 10.68 -45.18
N PRO A 3 18.86 10.57 -44.22
CA PRO A 3 18.58 9.89 -42.96
C PRO A 3 17.55 10.70 -42.16
N PRO A 4 16.71 10.05 -41.33
CA PRO A 4 15.74 10.74 -40.50
C PRO A 4 16.48 11.66 -39.53
N GLN A 5 16.05 12.92 -39.48
CA GLN A 5 16.62 13.95 -38.63
C GLN A 5 16.64 13.48 -37.17
N ASP A 6 17.79 13.69 -36.53
CA ASP A 6 17.99 13.59 -35.10
C ASP A 6 16.79 14.20 -34.37
N MET A 7 16.06 13.37 -33.61
CA MET A 7 15.19 13.84 -32.55
C MET A 7 16.06 14.50 -31.49
N THR A 8 16.44 15.76 -31.74
CA THR A 8 17.08 16.62 -30.77
C THR A 8 16.09 16.84 -29.64
N PHE A 9 16.18 15.99 -28.61
CA PHE A 9 15.44 16.22 -27.39
C PHE A 9 15.79 17.63 -26.90
N PRO A 10 14.80 18.51 -26.64
CA PRO A 10 15.06 19.87 -26.21
C PRO A 10 15.98 19.85 -24.99
N SER A 11 16.94 20.79 -24.98
CA SER A 11 17.87 20.97 -23.87
C SER A 11 17.10 21.01 -22.55
N ALA A 12 17.58 20.24 -21.58
CA ALA A 12 16.95 20.15 -20.26
C ALA A 12 16.75 21.52 -19.60
N SER A 13 17.56 22.51 -19.96
CA SER A 13 17.49 23.90 -19.48
C SER A 13 16.16 24.60 -19.75
N ASN A 14 15.42 24.18 -20.79
CA ASN A 14 14.18 24.86 -21.22
C ASN A 14 12.94 24.48 -20.41
N TYR A 15 13.08 23.52 -19.50
CA TYR A 15 11.99 23.04 -18.67
C TYR A 15 11.94 23.78 -17.31
N PRO A 16 10.73 24.01 -16.76
CA PRO A 16 10.58 24.65 -15.45
C PRO A 16 11.19 23.79 -14.34
N ARG A 17 11.71 24.46 -13.31
CA ARG A 17 12.18 23.82 -12.08
C ARG A 17 11.01 23.51 -11.18
N HIS A 18 11.03 22.34 -10.54
CA HIS A 18 10.06 22.02 -9.49
C HIS A 18 10.26 22.99 -8.32
N LYS A 19 9.16 23.47 -7.72
CA LYS A 19 9.19 24.52 -6.69
C LYS A 19 9.89 24.07 -5.40
N GLU A 20 9.63 22.84 -4.97
CA GLU A 20 10.14 22.28 -3.71
C GLU A 20 11.37 21.40 -3.93
N TYR A 21 11.26 20.39 -4.80
CA TYR A 21 12.33 19.42 -5.09
C TYR A 21 13.33 19.85 -6.18
N TYR A 22 13.74 21.11 -6.17
CA TYR A 22 14.91 21.60 -6.90
C TYR A 22 15.91 22.17 -5.91
N ILE A 23 16.64 21.30 -5.23
CA ILE A 23 17.51 21.63 -4.10
C ILE A 23 18.88 22.08 -4.61
N PRO A 24 19.36 23.30 -4.30
CA PRO A 24 20.65 23.78 -4.82
C PRO A 24 21.88 23.00 -4.36
N THR A 25 21.81 22.31 -3.22
CA THR A 25 22.91 21.50 -2.65
C THR A 25 22.93 20.06 -3.14
N ALA A 26 21.87 19.62 -3.82
CA ALA A 26 21.73 18.25 -4.29
C ALA A 26 22.61 17.96 -5.52
N ASP A 27 22.98 16.70 -5.73
CA ASP A 27 23.91 16.25 -6.76
C ASP A 27 23.23 15.56 -7.96
N LEU A 28 21.99 15.08 -7.80
CA LEU A 28 21.26 14.38 -8.86
C LEU A 28 20.27 15.30 -9.60
N HIS A 29 20.48 15.47 -10.90
CA HIS A 29 19.61 16.17 -11.83
C HIS A 29 18.66 15.20 -12.54
N LEU A 30 17.35 15.43 -12.40
CA LEU A 30 16.30 14.60 -13.00
C LEU A 30 15.39 15.43 -13.89
N LEU A 31 14.89 14.80 -14.96
CA LEU A 31 13.85 15.36 -15.82
C LEU A 31 12.64 14.43 -15.80
N VAL A 32 11.58 14.86 -15.11
CA VAL A 32 10.34 14.10 -14.92
C VAL A 32 9.27 14.73 -15.80
N ARG A 33 8.92 14.09 -16.93
CA ARG A 33 7.92 14.57 -17.92
C ARG A 33 7.88 16.11 -18.11
N GLY A 34 9.04 16.69 -18.42
CA GLY A 34 9.15 18.13 -18.70
C GLY A 34 9.24 19.04 -17.48
N THR A 35 9.47 18.50 -16.29
CA THR A 35 9.77 19.25 -15.07
C THR A 35 11.13 18.82 -14.52
N ARG A 36 11.95 19.80 -14.13
CA ARG A 36 13.29 19.54 -13.61
C ARG A 36 13.27 19.37 -12.10
N PHE A 37 13.92 18.32 -11.64
CA PHE A 37 14.14 18.02 -10.23
C PHE A 37 15.63 18.01 -9.94
N ARG A 38 15.99 18.38 -8.71
CA ARG A 38 17.35 18.28 -8.19
C ARG A 38 17.28 17.80 -6.75
N ILE A 39 17.72 16.57 -6.51
CA ILE A 39 17.65 15.87 -5.22
C ILE A 39 18.96 15.15 -4.92
N HIS A 40 19.17 14.72 -3.69
CA HIS A 40 20.38 14.00 -3.29
C HIS A 40 20.29 12.55 -3.80
N SER A 41 21.30 12.11 -4.55
CA SER A 41 21.37 10.77 -5.14
C SER A 41 21.29 9.66 -4.09
N SER A 42 21.95 9.87 -2.94
CA SER A 42 22.04 8.92 -1.83
C SER A 42 20.70 8.34 -1.43
N PHE A 43 19.64 9.16 -1.35
CA PHE A 43 18.30 8.69 -1.01
C PHE A 43 17.75 7.64 -1.97
N LEU A 44 17.97 7.80 -3.28
CA LEU A 44 17.51 6.83 -4.27
C LEU A 44 18.43 5.60 -4.32
N GLU A 45 19.75 5.80 -4.17
CA GLU A 45 20.73 4.72 -4.19
C GLU A 45 20.61 3.79 -2.98
N GLU A 46 20.34 4.35 -1.80
CA GLU A 46 20.11 3.60 -0.56
C GLU A 46 18.75 2.87 -0.61
N ALA A 47 17.72 3.53 -1.13
CA ALA A 47 16.38 2.96 -1.17
C ALA A 47 16.20 1.85 -2.21
N SER A 48 17.05 1.76 -3.23
CA SER A 48 16.88 0.79 -4.32
C SER A 48 18.13 0.51 -5.13
N LEU A 49 18.41 -0.79 -5.31
CA LEU A 49 19.45 -1.27 -6.22
C LEU A 49 19.17 -0.89 -7.68
N TYR A 50 17.90 -0.85 -8.09
CA TYR A 50 17.52 -0.40 -9.42
C TYR A 50 18.03 1.04 -9.67
N TRP A 51 17.81 1.96 -8.74
CA TRP A 51 18.27 3.34 -8.89
C TRP A 51 19.79 3.45 -8.84
N LYS A 52 20.42 2.72 -7.92
CA LYS A 52 21.89 2.62 -7.84
C LYS A 52 22.49 2.18 -9.18
N GLU A 53 21.91 1.19 -9.84
CA GLU A 53 22.36 0.76 -11.16
C GLU A 53 22.06 1.79 -12.24
N GLN A 54 20.87 2.40 -12.26
CA GLN A 54 20.51 3.39 -13.29
C GLN A 54 21.39 4.64 -13.25
N ILE A 55 21.77 5.09 -12.05
CA ILE A 55 22.66 6.24 -11.86
C ILE A 55 24.08 5.86 -12.30
N ASN A 56 24.61 4.72 -11.83
CA ASN A 56 25.99 4.30 -12.08
C ASN A 56 26.27 3.87 -13.53
N LYS A 57 25.37 3.10 -14.18
CA LYS A 57 25.60 2.53 -15.53
C LYS A 57 25.77 3.58 -16.63
N ARG A 58 25.38 4.81 -16.35
CA ARG A 58 24.87 5.71 -17.37
C ARG A 58 25.49 7.11 -17.24
N SER A 59 26.03 7.45 -16.06
CA SER A 59 26.54 8.79 -15.71
C SER A 59 25.54 9.91 -16.06
N TYR A 60 24.24 9.58 -16.08
CA TYR A 60 23.16 10.53 -16.28
C TYR A 60 22.79 11.11 -14.91
N GLY A 61 22.42 12.38 -14.89
CA GLY A 61 22.00 13.09 -13.68
C GLY A 61 23.12 13.75 -12.90
N LEU A 62 24.39 13.48 -13.17
CA LEU A 62 25.52 14.19 -12.53
C LEU A 62 25.70 15.63 -13.04
N ARG A 63 25.08 15.97 -14.17
CA ARG A 63 25.15 17.30 -14.79
C ARG A 63 23.77 17.72 -15.27
N GLU A 64 23.48 19.02 -15.16
CA GLU A 64 22.24 19.62 -15.66
C GLU A 64 22.01 19.38 -17.16
N SER A 65 23.08 19.35 -17.96
CA SER A 65 23.01 19.12 -19.41
C SER A 65 22.62 17.69 -19.79
N LYS A 66 22.73 16.74 -18.87
CA LYS A 66 22.44 15.32 -19.09
C LYS A 66 21.64 14.77 -17.91
N PRO A 67 20.40 15.25 -17.68
CA PRO A 67 19.60 14.79 -16.54
C PRO A 67 19.15 13.35 -16.73
N LEU A 68 18.91 12.65 -15.62
CA LEU A 68 18.28 11.34 -15.62
C LEU A 68 16.78 11.50 -15.91
N ARG A 69 16.30 10.91 -17.00
CA ARG A 69 14.89 11.02 -17.42
C ARG A 69 14.04 9.99 -16.69
N VAL A 70 12.95 10.44 -16.09
CA VAL A 70 11.97 9.59 -15.40
C VAL A 70 10.62 9.75 -16.07
N ASP A 71 10.06 8.63 -16.55
CA ASP A 71 8.72 8.61 -17.12
C ASP A 71 7.66 8.40 -16.03
N GLU A 72 7.45 9.47 -15.25
CA GLU A 72 6.39 9.56 -14.24
C GLU A 72 5.77 10.95 -14.23
N SER A 73 4.61 11.07 -13.60
CA SER A 73 4.02 12.38 -13.32
C SER A 73 4.92 13.17 -12.35
N PRO A 74 5.22 14.47 -12.62
CA PRO A 74 5.96 15.31 -11.68
C PRO A 74 5.34 15.33 -10.28
N LYS A 75 4.00 15.29 -10.22
CA LYS A 75 3.24 15.27 -8.96
C LYS A 75 3.44 13.97 -8.19
N ASP A 76 3.49 12.84 -8.89
CA ASP A 76 3.68 11.53 -8.27
C ASP A 76 5.12 11.35 -7.82
N PHE A 77 6.07 11.79 -8.63
CA PHE A 77 7.49 11.82 -8.26
C PHE A 77 7.73 12.71 -7.04
N ALA A 78 7.13 13.89 -6.99
CA ALA A 78 7.21 14.79 -5.83
C ALA A 78 6.69 14.12 -4.54
N ARG A 79 5.59 13.35 -4.60
CA ARG A 79 5.08 12.57 -3.45
C ARG A 79 6.05 11.49 -3.00
N PHE A 80 6.79 10.90 -3.93
CA PHE A 80 7.82 9.93 -3.59
C PHE A 80 9.02 10.62 -2.92
N CYS A 81 9.48 11.75 -3.48
CA CYS A 81 10.54 12.57 -2.88
C CYS A 81 10.20 13.03 -1.46
N TRP A 82 8.93 13.32 -1.19
CA TRP A 82 8.46 13.72 0.12
C TRP A 82 8.85 12.73 1.23
N ILE A 83 8.91 11.43 0.95
CA ILE A 83 9.29 10.40 1.94
C ILE A 83 10.72 10.62 2.45
N PHE A 84 11.64 11.01 1.57
CA PHE A 84 13.04 11.23 1.91
C PHE A 84 13.29 12.57 2.60
N TYR A 85 12.47 13.57 2.28
CA TYR A 85 12.67 14.95 2.74
C TYR A 85 11.70 15.37 3.84
N ASN A 86 10.97 14.44 4.45
CA ASN A 86 10.04 14.77 5.51
C ASN A 86 10.81 15.11 6.81
N PRO A 87 10.87 16.39 7.24
CA PRO A 87 11.69 16.81 8.38
C PRO A 87 11.00 16.58 9.72
N ARG A 88 9.69 16.27 9.72
CA ARG A 88 8.88 16.06 10.91
C ARG A 88 8.24 14.68 10.79
N TYR A 89 8.76 13.75 11.58
CA TYR A 89 8.17 12.43 11.80
C TYR A 89 6.73 12.48 12.34
N ASP A 90 6.24 13.68 12.70
CA ASP A 90 4.89 13.90 13.17
C ASP A 90 3.88 14.16 12.04
N VAL A 91 3.01 13.17 11.92
CA VAL A 91 1.76 13.16 11.19
C VAL A 91 1.92 13.29 9.69
N TYR A 92 2.11 12.12 9.06
CA TYR A 92 1.71 11.84 7.69
C TYR A 92 0.20 12.11 7.54
N LYS A 93 -0.24 13.38 7.58
CA LYS A 93 -1.59 13.85 7.19
C LYS A 93 -1.77 13.73 5.67
N THR A 94 -1.31 12.63 5.12
CA THR A 94 -1.34 12.34 3.71
C THR A 94 -2.53 11.45 3.45
N SER A 95 -3.30 11.82 2.43
CA SER A 95 -4.48 11.04 2.06
C SER A 95 -4.06 9.61 1.69
N PRO A 96 -4.89 8.59 1.93
CA PRO A 96 -4.59 7.21 1.51
C PRO A 96 -4.23 7.10 0.02
N LYS A 97 -4.78 7.97 -0.83
CA LYS A 97 -4.44 8.07 -2.26
C LYS A 97 -2.95 8.38 -2.52
N GLN A 98 -2.32 9.15 -1.66
CA GLN A 98 -0.90 9.48 -1.78
C GLN A 98 -0.06 8.25 -1.45
N TRP A 99 -0.38 7.53 -0.37
CA TRP A 99 0.28 6.26 -0.03
C TRP A 99 0.11 5.19 -1.10
N VAL A 100 -1.05 5.11 -1.75
CA VAL A 100 -1.24 4.23 -2.92
C VAL A 100 -0.30 4.61 -4.07
N THR A 101 -0.04 5.90 -4.26
CA THR A 101 0.92 6.37 -5.28
C THR A 101 2.34 6.00 -4.90
N VAL A 102 2.70 6.14 -3.61
CA VAL A 102 3.99 5.73 -3.08
C VAL A 102 4.19 4.23 -3.25
N LEU A 103 3.22 3.41 -2.85
CA LEU A 103 3.27 1.95 -3.00
C LEU A 103 3.50 1.56 -4.46
N ARG A 104 2.76 2.17 -5.40
CA ARG A 104 2.94 1.96 -6.83
C ARG A 104 4.39 2.22 -7.28
N LEU A 105 4.96 3.35 -6.87
CA LEU A 105 6.31 3.76 -7.27
C LEU A 105 7.38 2.92 -6.60
N ALA A 106 7.21 2.59 -5.32
CA ALA A 106 8.11 1.72 -4.57
C ALA A 106 8.13 0.30 -5.18
N THR A 107 6.99 -0.24 -5.60
CA THR A 107 6.93 -1.52 -6.33
C THR A 107 7.57 -1.40 -7.71
N LYS A 108 7.36 -0.30 -8.44
CA LYS A 108 7.92 -0.09 -9.79
C LYS A 108 9.45 0.02 -9.79
N TRP A 109 10.02 0.67 -8.78
CA TRP A 109 11.46 0.93 -8.66
C TRP A 109 12.16 0.01 -7.67
N ASP A 110 11.48 -1.02 -7.20
CA ASP A 110 12.01 -2.01 -6.25
C ASP A 110 12.65 -1.36 -5.01
N CYS A 111 11.85 -0.57 -4.31
CA CYS A 111 12.22 0.06 -3.04
C CYS A 111 11.58 -0.71 -1.87
N PRO A 112 12.22 -1.76 -1.33
CA PRO A 112 11.58 -2.68 -0.39
C PRO A 112 11.15 -2.01 0.92
N ASP A 113 11.99 -1.16 1.51
CA ASP A 113 11.68 -0.53 2.80
C ASP A 113 10.56 0.50 2.67
N ILE A 114 10.58 1.31 1.61
CA ILE A 114 9.50 2.26 1.29
C ILE A 114 8.20 1.52 0.99
N ARG A 115 8.29 0.36 0.31
CA ARG A 115 7.14 -0.50 0.02
C ARG A 115 6.52 -1.02 1.31
N LYS A 116 7.31 -1.57 2.24
CA LYS A 116 6.84 -2.02 3.57
C LYS A 116 6.18 -0.88 4.33
N PHE A 117 6.83 0.30 4.34
CA PHE A 117 6.29 1.49 5.00
C PHE A 117 4.92 1.87 4.43
N ALA A 118 4.80 1.96 3.11
CA ALA A 118 3.54 2.30 2.45
C ALA A 118 2.42 1.27 2.73
N ILE A 119 2.75 -0.02 2.84
CA ILE A 119 1.79 -1.07 3.22
C ILE A 119 1.25 -0.81 4.63
N SER A 120 2.12 -0.57 5.61
CA SER A 120 1.73 -0.28 6.99
C SER A 120 0.79 0.93 7.10
N TYR A 121 1.08 2.04 6.41
CA TYR A 121 0.16 3.20 6.40
C TYR A 121 -1.17 2.92 5.72
N ILE A 122 -1.21 2.11 4.66
CA ILE A 122 -2.47 1.75 4.00
C ILE A 122 -3.29 0.81 4.90
N LYS A 123 -2.63 -0.07 5.67
CA LYS A 123 -3.27 -0.92 6.67
C LYS A 123 -3.92 -0.10 7.79
N SER A 124 -3.21 0.89 8.35
CA SER A 124 -3.73 1.75 9.42
C SER A 124 -4.71 2.81 8.94
N ALA A 125 -4.74 3.12 7.63
CA ALA A 125 -5.68 4.09 7.07
C ALA A 125 -7.15 3.66 7.24
N GLU A 126 -8.03 4.63 7.43
CA GLU A 126 -9.48 4.45 7.49
C GLU A 126 -10.06 4.19 6.08
N LEU A 127 -9.83 2.99 5.57
CA LEU A 127 -10.34 2.48 4.30
C LEU A 127 -11.07 1.15 4.53
N ASP A 128 -12.12 0.92 3.74
CA ASP A 128 -12.81 -0.36 3.71
C ASP A 128 -11.85 -1.52 3.36
N ALA A 129 -11.99 -2.65 4.06
CA ALA A 129 -11.10 -3.80 3.94
C ALA A 129 -11.00 -4.31 2.50
N MET A 130 -12.11 -4.34 1.74
CA MET A 130 -12.06 -4.74 0.33
C MET A 130 -11.29 -3.74 -0.53
N LYS A 131 -11.38 -2.44 -0.24
CA LYS A 131 -10.59 -1.43 -0.96
C LYS A 131 -9.09 -1.65 -0.69
N LYS A 132 -8.70 -1.95 0.56
CA LYS A 132 -7.30 -2.28 0.91
C LYS A 132 -6.83 -3.53 0.18
N ILE A 133 -7.61 -4.61 0.18
CA ILE A 133 -7.29 -5.86 -0.54
C ILE A 133 -7.13 -5.62 -2.04
N LYS A 134 -8.03 -4.86 -2.67
CA LYS A 134 -7.90 -4.49 -4.10
C LYS A 134 -6.59 -3.78 -4.40
N ILE A 135 -6.16 -2.86 -3.52
CA ILE A 135 -4.90 -2.14 -3.65
C ILE A 135 -3.72 -3.11 -3.50
N PHE A 136 -3.74 -3.94 -2.47
CA PHE A 136 -2.65 -4.87 -2.14
C PHE A 136 -2.45 -5.93 -3.22
N LYS A 137 -3.53 -6.55 -3.70
CA LYS A 137 -3.47 -7.48 -4.84
C LYS A 137 -2.94 -6.80 -6.11
N ARG A 138 -3.37 -5.57 -6.41
CA ARG A 138 -2.88 -4.83 -7.59
C ARG A 138 -1.37 -4.57 -7.58
N TYR A 139 -0.75 -4.45 -6.40
CA TYR A 139 0.68 -4.20 -6.25
C TYR A 139 1.45 -5.41 -5.72
N ASN A 140 0.90 -6.61 -5.88
CA ASN A 140 1.51 -7.90 -5.55
C ASN A 140 2.03 -7.96 -4.11
N VAL A 141 1.31 -7.36 -3.17
CA VAL A 141 1.61 -7.47 -1.74
C VAL A 141 1.41 -8.93 -1.30
N PRO A 142 2.33 -9.53 -0.52
CA PRO A 142 2.23 -10.92 -0.11
C PRO A 142 0.94 -11.24 0.64
N GLU A 143 0.38 -12.43 0.44
CA GLU A 143 -0.88 -12.87 1.09
C GLU A 143 -0.78 -12.86 2.63
N SER A 144 0.42 -13.04 3.20
CA SER A 144 0.66 -12.90 4.64
C SER A 144 0.26 -11.52 5.19
N GLU A 145 0.39 -10.47 4.38
CA GLU A 145 0.00 -9.11 4.75
C GLU A 145 -1.51 -8.87 4.62
N LEU A 146 -2.24 -9.74 3.91
CA LEU A 146 -3.68 -9.60 3.69
C LEU A 146 -4.51 -10.31 4.76
N LEU A 147 -3.89 -11.16 5.59
CA LEU A 147 -4.57 -12.02 6.56
C LEU A 147 -5.52 -11.24 7.48
N SER A 148 -5.04 -10.17 8.11
CA SER A 148 -5.86 -9.34 9.00
C SER A 148 -7.00 -8.63 8.26
N LEU A 149 -6.86 -8.39 6.95
CA LEU A 149 -7.95 -7.87 6.12
C LEU A 149 -8.99 -8.95 5.80
N TYR A 150 -8.59 -10.21 5.59
CA TYR A 150 -9.51 -11.33 5.41
C TYR A 150 -10.31 -11.63 6.68
N VAL A 151 -9.67 -11.55 7.85
CA VAL A 151 -10.34 -11.64 9.15
C VAL A 151 -11.40 -10.53 9.30
N GLN A 152 -11.05 -9.29 8.94
CA GLN A 152 -12.00 -8.18 8.93
C GLN A 152 -13.16 -8.42 7.94
N LEU A 153 -12.90 -9.03 6.79
CA LEU A 153 -13.95 -9.38 5.84
C LEU A 153 -14.90 -10.46 6.37
N ALA A 154 -14.37 -11.52 6.97
CA ALA A 154 -15.19 -12.59 7.54
C ALA A 154 -16.08 -12.06 8.67
N SER A 155 -15.52 -11.18 9.52
CA SER A 155 -16.20 -10.59 10.67
C SER A 155 -17.25 -9.53 10.34
N ARG A 156 -17.28 -8.98 9.11
CA ARG A 156 -18.18 -7.86 8.78
C ARG A 156 -19.63 -8.34 8.65
N LYS A 157 -20.63 -7.52 8.99
CA LYS A 157 -22.04 -7.93 8.86
C LYS A 157 -22.49 -8.14 7.41
N ARG A 158 -22.00 -7.32 6.47
CA ARG A 158 -22.42 -7.34 5.06
C ARG A 158 -21.81 -8.52 4.30
N MET A 159 -22.63 -9.23 3.52
CA MET A 159 -22.18 -10.28 2.61
C MET A 159 -21.23 -9.75 1.52
N LEU A 160 -20.38 -10.64 0.99
CA LEU A 160 -19.57 -10.37 -0.18
C LEU A 160 -20.46 -10.20 -1.42
N THR A 161 -20.27 -9.10 -2.12
CA THR A 161 -20.87 -8.85 -3.43
C THR A 161 -20.16 -9.66 -4.51
N ARG A 162 -20.80 -9.86 -5.67
CA ARG A 162 -20.19 -10.59 -6.80
C ARG A 162 -18.87 -9.95 -7.24
N GLU A 163 -18.81 -8.62 -7.25
CA GLU A 163 -17.62 -7.86 -7.62
C GLU A 163 -16.49 -8.00 -6.59
N GLU A 164 -16.82 -8.17 -5.31
CA GLU A 164 -15.83 -8.44 -4.26
C GLU A 164 -15.31 -9.88 -4.37
N PHE A 165 -16.19 -10.85 -4.65
CA PHE A 165 -15.81 -12.23 -4.92
C PHE A 165 -14.82 -12.33 -6.07
N CYS A 166 -15.02 -11.61 -7.18
CA CYS A 166 -14.10 -11.63 -8.32
C CYS A 166 -12.70 -11.09 -8.02
N VAL A 167 -12.49 -10.35 -6.93
CA VAL A 167 -11.17 -9.84 -6.54
C VAL A 167 -10.41 -10.84 -5.68
N LEU A 168 -11.13 -11.66 -4.91
CA LEU A 168 -10.54 -12.70 -4.10
C LEU A 168 -10.12 -13.88 -5.00
N ASP A 169 -9.04 -14.54 -4.62
CA ASP A 169 -8.62 -15.84 -5.15
C ASP A 169 -9.46 -16.96 -4.54
N GLU A 170 -9.43 -18.14 -5.14
CA GLU A 170 -10.27 -19.27 -4.69
C GLU A 170 -10.03 -19.63 -3.23
N GLU A 171 -8.77 -19.63 -2.78
CA GLU A 171 -8.43 -19.92 -1.40
C GLU A 171 -9.04 -18.88 -0.45
N ALA A 172 -8.81 -17.58 -0.69
CA ALA A 172 -9.39 -16.54 0.16
C ALA A 172 -10.93 -16.52 0.12
N LYS A 173 -11.56 -16.85 -1.03
CA LYS A 173 -13.02 -17.00 -1.09
C LYS A 173 -13.49 -18.10 -0.15
N PHE A 174 -12.82 -19.26 -0.19
CA PHE A 174 -13.15 -20.40 0.65
C PHE A 174 -12.95 -20.05 2.12
N SER A 175 -11.77 -19.60 2.53
CA SER A 175 -11.46 -19.29 3.93
C SER A 175 -12.35 -18.18 4.50
N VAL A 176 -12.61 -17.11 3.73
CA VAL A 176 -13.50 -16.02 4.19
C VAL A 176 -14.95 -16.49 4.34
N THR A 177 -15.43 -17.35 3.43
CA THR A 177 -16.79 -17.88 3.51
C THR A 177 -16.93 -18.87 4.66
N GLN A 178 -15.97 -19.80 4.80
CA GLN A 178 -15.92 -20.78 5.88
C GLN A 178 -15.88 -20.11 7.25
N ALA A 179 -14.93 -19.18 7.47
CA ALA A 179 -14.83 -18.45 8.73
C ALA A 179 -16.13 -17.69 9.04
N ARG A 180 -16.74 -17.09 8.01
CA ARG A 180 -18.01 -16.38 8.18
C ARG A 180 -19.15 -17.31 8.60
N GLU A 181 -19.30 -18.47 7.96
CA GLU A 181 -20.33 -19.45 8.30
C GLU A 181 -20.17 -19.94 9.74
N MET A 182 -18.95 -20.31 10.14
CA MET A 182 -18.65 -20.72 11.51
C MET A 182 -18.98 -19.63 12.54
N LEU A 183 -18.66 -18.37 12.23
CA LEU A 183 -19.00 -17.23 13.09
C LEU A 183 -20.52 -17.02 13.21
N LEU A 184 -21.27 -17.20 12.12
CA LEU A 184 -22.72 -17.07 12.12
C LEU A 184 -23.39 -18.23 12.89
N GLU A 185 -22.89 -19.45 12.73
CA GLU A 185 -23.37 -20.62 13.45
C GLU A 185 -23.12 -20.50 14.96
N ALA A 186 -21.91 -20.10 15.35
CA ALA A 186 -21.58 -19.84 16.76
C ALA A 186 -22.46 -18.73 17.35
N GLN A 187 -22.68 -17.66 16.58
CA GLN A 187 -23.60 -16.60 16.99
C GLN A 187 -25.04 -17.14 17.16
N ALA A 188 -25.55 -17.96 16.23
CA ALA A 188 -26.87 -18.57 16.33
C ALA A 188 -27.01 -19.50 17.55
N ARG A 189 -25.99 -20.31 17.85
CA ARG A 189 -25.95 -21.19 19.04
C ARG A 189 -26.05 -20.40 20.35
N SER A 190 -25.28 -19.31 20.48
CA SER A 190 -25.33 -18.45 21.66
C SER A 190 -26.71 -17.80 21.87
N PHE A 191 -27.44 -17.52 20.78
CA PHE A 191 -28.81 -17.01 20.86
C PHE A 191 -29.82 -18.08 21.29
N SER A 192 -29.68 -19.33 20.84
CA SER A 192 -30.57 -20.41 21.31
C SER A 192 -30.35 -20.72 22.79
N GLU A 193 -29.11 -20.81 23.26
CA GLU A 193 -28.79 -21.13 24.65
C GLU A 193 -29.24 -20.03 25.63
N SER A 194 -29.18 -18.76 25.22
CA SER A 194 -29.68 -17.64 26.04
C SER A 194 -31.21 -17.58 26.11
N SER A 195 -31.93 -18.10 25.11
CA SER A 195 -33.39 -18.18 25.12
C SER A 195 -33.93 -19.24 26.09
N ASP A 196 -33.19 -20.35 26.27
CA ASP A 196 -33.57 -21.43 27.21
C ASP A 196 -33.35 -21.05 28.68
N VAL A 197 -32.46 -20.10 28.97
CA VAL A 197 -32.08 -19.68 30.34
C VAL A 197 -32.93 -18.49 30.85
N SER A 198 -33.64 -17.79 29.97
CA SER A 198 -34.41 -16.57 30.29
C SER A 198 -35.78 -16.84 30.92
N SER A 199 -35.83 -17.55 32.06
CA SER A 199 -36.97 -17.51 33.01
C SER A 199 -36.73 -16.55 34.19
N SER A 200 -35.58 -15.87 34.23
CA SER A 200 -35.24 -14.88 35.27
C SER A 200 -34.65 -13.65 34.59
N GLY A 201 -35.40 -12.53 34.62
CA GLY A 201 -35.16 -11.35 33.80
C GLY A 201 -33.76 -10.74 33.93
N SER A 202 -32.94 -10.92 32.90
CA SER A 202 -31.76 -10.11 32.59
C SER A 202 -31.43 -10.32 31.10
N VAL A 203 -31.70 -9.32 30.25
CA VAL A 203 -31.36 -9.39 28.82
C VAL A 203 -29.86 -9.20 28.68
N SER A 204 -29.08 -10.28 28.69
CA SER A 204 -27.72 -10.24 28.15
C SER A 204 -27.84 -10.15 26.63
N SER A 205 -27.13 -9.22 25.99
CA SER A 205 -27.08 -9.19 24.54
C SER A 205 -26.33 -10.45 24.08
N GLY A 206 -27.05 -11.48 23.66
CA GLY A 206 -26.48 -12.69 23.09
C GLY A 206 -25.47 -12.33 22.00
N GLY A 207 -24.25 -12.81 22.16
CA GLY A 207 -23.15 -12.57 21.25
C GLY A 207 -22.09 -13.62 21.47
N ILE A 208 -21.44 -14.04 20.40
CA ILE A 208 -20.28 -14.92 20.45
C ILE A 208 -19.21 -14.33 21.38
N SER A 209 -18.60 -15.16 22.23
CA SER A 209 -17.51 -14.71 23.10
C SER A 209 -16.29 -14.29 22.25
N ARG A 210 -15.45 -13.42 22.81
CA ARG A 210 -14.23 -12.96 22.09
C ARG A 210 -13.28 -14.13 21.87
N GLU A 211 -13.21 -15.03 22.84
CA GLU A 211 -12.37 -16.21 22.85
C GLU A 211 -12.79 -17.21 21.77
N GLU A 212 -14.08 -17.53 21.67
CA GLU A 212 -14.60 -18.44 20.63
C GLU A 212 -14.44 -17.84 19.24
N LYS A 213 -14.67 -16.52 19.10
CA LYS A 213 -14.41 -15.81 17.85
C LYS A 213 -12.93 -15.89 17.44
N SER A 214 -12.02 -15.67 18.39
CA SER A 214 -10.58 -15.72 18.13
C SER A 214 -10.15 -17.13 17.72
N GLN A 215 -10.67 -18.16 18.39
CA GLN A 215 -10.40 -19.56 18.05
C GLN A 215 -10.83 -19.91 16.62
N ILE A 216 -12.06 -19.56 16.22
CA ILE A 216 -12.55 -19.82 14.86
C ILE A 216 -11.66 -19.14 13.81
N LEU A 217 -11.26 -17.89 14.05
CA LEU A 217 -10.40 -17.16 13.13
C LEU A 217 -8.99 -17.74 13.08
N SER A 218 -8.46 -18.20 14.21
CA SER A 218 -7.17 -18.89 14.28
C SER A 218 -7.20 -20.21 13.53
N ASP A 219 -8.26 -21.01 13.68
CA ASP A 219 -8.41 -22.31 13.02
C ASP A 219 -8.48 -22.18 11.49
N VAL A 220 -9.18 -21.16 10.97
CA VAL A 220 -9.39 -21.00 9.52
C VAL A 220 -8.22 -20.27 8.84
N PHE A 221 -7.66 -19.25 9.51
CA PHE A 221 -6.65 -18.38 8.91
C PHE A 221 -5.23 -18.61 9.42
N GLY A 222 -5.03 -19.44 10.46
CA GLY A 222 -3.77 -19.48 11.20
C GLY A 222 -3.42 -18.14 11.84
N TRP A 223 -4.43 -17.31 12.11
CA TRP A 223 -4.27 -15.96 12.64
C TRP A 223 -4.09 -16.00 14.17
N ASP A 224 -3.12 -15.25 14.68
CA ASP A 224 -2.95 -14.97 16.10
C ASP A 224 -3.13 -13.46 16.32
N GLU A 225 -3.98 -13.09 17.29
CA GLU A 225 -4.29 -11.71 17.63
C GLU A 225 -3.03 -10.92 18.06
N SER A 226 -1.97 -11.62 18.46
CA SER A 226 -0.64 -11.05 18.77
C SER A 226 0.13 -10.51 17.56
N SER A 227 -0.25 -10.87 16.33
CA SER A 227 0.52 -10.56 15.11
C SER A 227 0.28 -9.15 14.54
N ASP A 228 -0.64 -8.37 15.12
CA ASP A 228 -1.01 -7.03 14.66
C ASP A 228 -0.46 -5.89 15.57
N GLU A 229 0.36 -6.19 16.60
CA GLU A 229 0.90 -5.19 17.56
C GLU A 229 2.34 -4.68 17.29
N ASP A 230 3.03 -5.12 16.23
CA ASP A 230 4.40 -4.67 15.87
C ASP A 230 4.47 -3.65 14.72
#